data_AF-A0AAW2KFE7-F1
#
_entry.id   AF-A0AAW2KFE7-F1
#
_cell.length_a   1.000
_cell.length_b   1.000
_cell.length_c   1.000
_cell.angle_alpha   90.00
_cell.angle_beta   90.00
_cell.angle_gamma   90.00
#
_symmetry.space_group_name_H-M   'P 1'
#
loop_
_entity.id
_entity.type
_entity.pdbx_description
1 polymer ?
#
loop_
_entity_poly.entity_id
_entity_poly.type
_entity_poly.pdbx_seq_one_letter_code
_entity_poly.pdbx_strand_id
1 'polypeptide(L)'
;MLNNEEQKAAGELPLTYPPFIASIAKRGLNLSEVICEVFTLGWYGEQNTKRAVGVMCYYIDGTVNFYMRPIEGVMATVDLDKMKIVQYHDRLMIPVPKGEDTDYRESVQKPPFDTRIKSMTMLQPWTKF
;
A
#
# COMPACT_ATOMS: atom_id res chain seq x y z
N MET A 1 18.63 -6.83 5.72
CA MET A 1 17.74 -5.67 5.45
C MET A 1 16.82 -6.06 4.32
N LEU A 2 15.57 -5.62 4.35
CA LEU A 2 14.60 -5.91 3.30
C LEU A 2 14.93 -5.08 2.06
N ASN A 3 15.11 -5.71 0.90
CA ASN A 3 15.44 -5.05 -0.36
C ASN A 3 14.19 -4.84 -1.24
N ASN A 4 14.30 -4.02 -2.29
CA ASN A 4 13.16 -3.65 -3.14
C ASN A 4 12.65 -4.81 -3.99
N GLU A 5 13.52 -5.72 -4.44
CA GLU A 5 13.15 -6.85 -5.28
C GLU A 5 12.30 -7.86 -4.50
N GLU A 6 12.71 -8.18 -3.27
CA GLU A 6 11.96 -9.11 -2.41
C GLU A 6 10.64 -8.49 -1.91
N GLN A 7 10.58 -7.18 -1.67
CA GLN A 7 9.33 -6.48 -1.37
C GLN A 7 8.34 -6.56 -2.51
N LYS A 8 8.79 -6.25 -3.74
CA LYS A 8 7.95 -6.32 -4.92
C LYS A 8 7.41 -7.73 -5.14
N ALA A 9 8.31 -8.73 -5.12
CA ALA A 9 7.92 -10.12 -5.32
C ALA A 9 6.92 -10.60 -4.26
N ALA A 10 7.13 -10.27 -2.98
CA ALA A 10 6.21 -10.64 -1.91
C ALA A 10 4.85 -9.92 -2.01
N GLY A 11 4.84 -8.64 -2.39
CA GLY A 11 3.64 -7.84 -2.59
C GLY A 11 2.77 -8.31 -3.78
N GLU A 12 3.36 -8.92 -4.79
CA GLU A 12 2.63 -9.44 -5.96
C GLU A 12 2.00 -10.83 -5.71
N LEU A 13 2.47 -11.59 -4.72
CA LEU A 13 1.96 -12.95 -4.42
C LEU A 13 0.44 -13.00 -4.20
N PRO A 14 -0.20 -12.11 -3.41
CA PRO A 14 -1.65 -12.14 -3.22
C PRO A 14 -2.44 -12.04 -4.53
N LEU A 15 -1.95 -11.29 -5.53
CA LEU A 15 -2.65 -11.06 -6.79
C LEU A 15 -2.83 -12.34 -7.63
N THR A 16 -2.04 -13.38 -7.35
CA THR A 16 -2.16 -14.70 -7.98
C THR A 16 -2.65 -15.78 -7.01
N TYR A 17 -2.93 -15.42 -5.75
CA TYR A 17 -3.31 -16.37 -4.70
C TYR A 17 -4.83 -16.60 -4.69
N PRO A 18 -5.33 -17.82 -5.00
CA PRO A 18 -6.77 -18.06 -5.17
C PRO A 18 -7.65 -17.64 -3.98
N PRO A 19 -7.26 -17.88 -2.71
CA PRO A 19 -8.04 -17.37 -1.57
C PRO A 19 -8.13 -15.84 -1.51
N PHE A 20 -7.09 -15.12 -1.91
CA PHE A 20 -7.11 -13.67 -1.97
C PHE A 20 -8.01 -13.17 -3.10
N ILE A 21 -7.89 -13.74 -4.29
CA ILE A 21 -8.75 -13.41 -5.44
C ILE A 21 -10.23 -13.61 -5.08
N ALA A 22 -10.57 -14.71 -4.42
CA ALA A 22 -11.94 -14.96 -3.94
C ALA A 22 -12.40 -13.90 -2.93
N SER A 23 -11.50 -13.44 -2.04
CA SER A 23 -11.80 -12.43 -1.02
C SER A 23 -12.01 -11.04 -1.60
N ILE A 24 -11.29 -10.69 -2.68
CA ILE A 24 -11.50 -9.47 -3.47
C ILE A 24 -12.84 -9.53 -4.21
N ALA A 25 -13.13 -10.64 -4.89
CA ALA A 25 -14.39 -10.83 -5.59
C ALA A 25 -15.59 -10.78 -4.62
N LYS A 26 -15.48 -11.38 -3.44
CA LYS A 26 -16.50 -11.34 -2.38
C LYS A 26 -16.80 -9.91 -1.90
N ARG A 27 -15.83 -9.00 -1.99
CA ARG A 27 -15.97 -7.57 -1.66
C ARG A 27 -16.49 -6.72 -2.84
N GLY A 28 -16.70 -7.32 -4.02
CA GLY A 28 -17.12 -6.62 -5.23
C GLY A 28 -16.05 -5.68 -5.79
N LEU A 29 -14.77 -5.92 -5.46
CA LEU A 29 -13.65 -5.10 -5.91
C LEU A 29 -13.04 -5.67 -7.19
N ASN A 30 -12.47 -4.80 -8.03
CA ASN A 30 -11.71 -5.22 -9.21
C ASN A 30 -10.26 -5.53 -8.84
N LEU A 31 -9.79 -6.75 -9.11
CA LEU A 31 -8.41 -7.18 -8.81
C LEU A 31 -7.36 -6.30 -9.50
N SER A 32 -7.62 -5.75 -10.69
CA SER A 32 -6.66 -4.88 -11.39
C SER A 32 -6.43 -3.54 -10.70
N GLU A 33 -7.34 -3.14 -9.80
CA GLU A 33 -7.27 -1.91 -9.02
C GLU A 33 -6.73 -2.17 -7.60
N VAL A 34 -6.13 -3.34 -7.37
CA VAL A 34 -5.54 -3.72 -6.09
C VAL A 34 -4.03 -3.69 -6.18
N ILE A 35 -3.41 -3.02 -5.21
CA ILE A 35 -1.97 -3.08 -4.97
C ILE A 35 -1.71 -3.54 -3.55
N CYS A 36 -0.54 -4.11 -3.29
CA CYS A 36 -0.18 -4.58 -1.95
C CYS A 36 1.21 -4.10 -1.55
N GLU A 37 1.35 -3.83 -0.26
CA GLU A 37 2.59 -3.39 0.37
C GLU A 37 3.02 -4.39 1.45
N VAL A 38 4.31 -4.37 1.75
CA VAL A 38 4.96 -5.32 2.65
C VAL A 38 5.29 -4.63 3.97
N PHE A 39 4.94 -5.28 5.08
CA PHE A 39 5.12 -4.77 6.43
C PHE A 39 5.93 -5.76 7.27
N THR A 40 6.89 -5.25 8.03
CA THR A 40 7.64 -6.06 8.99
C THR A 40 6.74 -6.49 10.15
N LEU A 41 6.85 -7.75 10.57
CA LEU A 41 6.01 -8.28 11.66
C LEU A 41 6.60 -8.02 13.05
N GLY A 42 7.92 -7.85 13.16
CA GLY A 42 8.59 -7.79 14.46
C GLY A 42 8.80 -9.18 15.07
N TRP A 43 8.88 -9.24 16.41
CA TRP A 43 9.05 -10.47 17.20
C TRP A 43 8.20 -10.37 18.47
N TYR A 44 7.45 -11.43 18.79
CA TYR A 44 6.50 -11.48 19.90
C TYR A 44 6.71 -12.66 20.85
N GLY A 45 7.93 -13.21 20.93
CA GLY A 45 8.26 -14.30 21.86
C GLY A 45 8.42 -15.68 21.22
N GLU A 46 8.44 -15.76 19.89
CA GLU A 46 8.54 -17.01 19.15
C GLU A 46 9.91 -17.66 19.33
N GLN A 47 9.95 -18.99 19.51
CA GLN A 47 11.20 -19.75 19.65
C GLN A 47 11.97 -19.89 18.33
N ASN A 48 11.25 -20.04 17.21
CA ASN A 48 11.83 -20.17 15.88
C ASN A 48 11.42 -18.96 15.05
N THR A 49 12.40 -18.18 14.61
CA THR A 49 12.18 -17.03 13.74
C THR A 49 12.31 -17.44 12.27
N LYS A 50 11.52 -16.78 11.43
CA LYS A 50 11.63 -16.86 9.97
C LYS A 50 11.71 -15.45 9.42
N ARG A 51 12.31 -15.28 8.25
CA ARG A 51 12.21 -14.02 7.50
C ARG A 51 10.80 -13.92 6.92
N ALA A 52 9.89 -13.39 7.73
CA ALA A 52 8.48 -13.28 7.39
C ALA A 52 8.00 -11.82 7.40
N VAL A 53 7.08 -11.53 6.50
CA VAL A 53 6.45 -10.21 6.37
C VAL A 53 4.95 -10.35 6.25
N GLY A 54 4.24 -9.34 6.72
CA GLY A 54 2.82 -9.16 6.44
C GLY A 54 2.62 -8.48 5.10
N VAL A 55 1.63 -8.92 4.33
CA VAL A 55 1.23 -8.27 3.09
C VAL A 55 -0.21 -7.79 3.25
N MET A 56 -0.38 -6.48 3.11
CA MET A 56 -1.67 -5.79 3.19
C MET A 56 -1.92 -5.07 1.88
N CYS A 57 -3.17 -5.01 1.45
CA CYS A 57 -3.54 -4.51 0.14
C CYS A 57 -4.48 -3.31 0.22
N TYR A 58 -4.42 -2.49 -0.82
CA TYR A 58 -5.11 -1.22 -0.95
C TYR A 58 -5.79 -1.16 -2.31
N TYR A 59 -6.83 -0.34 -2.39
CA TYR A 59 -7.59 -0.13 -3.63
C TYR A 59 -7.25 1.23 -4.23
N ILE A 60 -6.96 1.29 -5.53
CA ILE A 60 -6.42 2.50 -6.19
C ILE A 60 -7.42 3.22 -7.09
N ASP A 61 -8.62 2.65 -7.27
CA ASP A 61 -9.66 3.28 -8.08
C ASP A 61 -9.93 4.71 -7.59
N GLY A 62 -10.07 5.66 -8.51
CA GLY A 62 -10.38 7.06 -8.18
C GLY A 62 -9.32 7.88 -7.41
N THR A 63 -8.18 7.34 -6.96
CA THR A 63 -7.14 8.13 -6.29
C THR A 63 -5.77 7.45 -6.28
N VAL A 64 -4.68 8.23 -6.39
CA VAL A 64 -3.33 7.69 -6.16
C VAL A 64 -2.96 7.57 -4.69
N ASN A 65 -3.76 8.12 -3.78
CA ASN A 65 -3.53 8.04 -2.34
C ASN A 65 -4.08 6.75 -1.77
N PHE A 66 -3.52 5.63 -2.21
CA PHE A 66 -3.99 4.28 -1.86
C PHE A 66 -3.94 3.99 -0.36
N TYR A 67 -3.08 4.66 0.41
CA TYR A 67 -3.06 4.57 1.87
C TYR A 67 -4.39 4.98 2.53
N MET A 68 -5.20 5.81 1.86
CA MET A 68 -6.55 6.19 2.33
C MET A 68 -7.62 5.15 1.98
N ARG A 69 -7.27 4.10 1.23
CA ARG A 69 -8.20 3.07 0.73
C ARG A 69 -7.75 1.65 1.08
N PRO A 70 -7.53 1.31 2.37
CA PRO A 70 -7.12 -0.02 2.77
C PRO A 70 -8.21 -1.06 2.51
N ILE A 71 -7.81 -2.27 2.10
CA ILE A 71 -8.67 -3.46 2.05
C ILE A 71 -8.54 -4.17 3.40
N GLU A 72 -9.26 -3.65 4.40
CA GLU A 72 -9.13 -4.13 5.76
C GLU A 72 -9.70 -5.53 6.00
N GLY A 73 -9.22 -6.15 7.09
CA GLY A 73 -9.63 -7.51 7.49
C GLY A 73 -8.97 -8.62 6.69
N VAL A 74 -8.20 -8.30 5.64
CA VAL A 74 -7.44 -9.25 4.82
C VAL A 74 -5.94 -9.05 5.01
N MET A 75 -5.22 -10.12 5.31
CA MET A 75 -3.77 -10.09 5.45
C MET A 75 -3.17 -11.44 5.07
N ALA A 76 -2.09 -11.42 4.28
CA ALA A 76 -1.25 -12.59 4.03
C ALA A 76 0.06 -12.46 4.83
N THR A 77 0.64 -13.59 5.21
CA THR A 77 2.03 -13.66 5.69
C THR A 77 2.87 -14.39 4.67
N VAL A 78 3.97 -13.78 4.26
CA VAL A 78 4.91 -14.33 3.27
C VAL A 78 6.21 -14.70 3.96
N ASP A 79 6.69 -15.92 3.69
CA ASP A 79 8.05 -16.37 3.99
C ASP A 79 8.95 -15.91 2.84
N LEU A 80 9.86 -14.98 3.11
CA LEU A 80 10.72 -14.33 2.11
C LEU A 80 11.79 -15.27 1.57
N ASP A 81 12.27 -16.21 2.39
CA ASP A 81 13.31 -17.17 1.95
C ASP A 81 12.72 -18.19 0.96
N LYS A 82 11.44 -18.52 1.11
CA LYS A 82 10.71 -19.43 0.22
C LYS A 82 9.84 -18.73 -0.82
N MET A 83 9.77 -17.40 -0.77
CA MET A 83 8.89 -16.53 -1.55
C MET A 83 7.47 -17.09 -1.70
N LYS A 84 6.82 -17.39 -0.56
CA LYS A 84 5.48 -17.99 -0.57
C LYS A 84 4.60 -17.51 0.57
N ILE A 85 3.30 -17.45 0.32
CA ILE A 85 2.30 -17.22 1.35
C ILE A 85 2.27 -18.45 2.28
N VAL A 86 2.52 -18.23 3.57
CA VAL A 86 2.52 -19.27 4.61
C VAL A 86 1.30 -19.20 5.53
N GLN A 87 0.66 -18.02 5.61
CA GLN A 87 -0.59 -17.83 6.34
C GLN A 87 -1.45 -16.83 5.57
N TYR A 88 -2.77 -17.01 5.65
CA TYR A 88 -3.75 -16.14 5.04
C TYR A 88 -4.94 -15.96 5.98
N HIS A 89 -5.33 -14.71 6.18
CA HIS A 89 -6.44 -14.34 7.05
C HIS A 89 -7.37 -13.40 6.31
N ASP A 90 -8.63 -13.81 6.13
CA ASP A 90 -9.76 -12.93 5.80
C ASP A 90 -10.76 -13.02 6.97
N ARG A 91 -10.68 -12.04 7.88
CA ARG A 91 -11.39 -12.07 9.17
C ARG A 91 -12.63 -11.20 9.21
N LEU A 92 -12.57 -10.06 8.53
CA LEU A 92 -13.58 -9.00 8.63
C LEU A 92 -13.89 -8.45 7.25
N MET A 93 -15.17 -8.21 6.99
CA MET A 93 -15.63 -7.54 5.78
C MET A 93 -15.92 -6.08 6.12
N ILE A 94 -14.92 -5.23 5.92
CA ILE A 94 -15.00 -3.79 6.13
C ILE A 94 -15.10 -3.12 4.75
N PRO A 95 -16.06 -2.20 4.54
CA PRO A 95 -16.14 -1.44 3.30
C PRO A 95 -14.85 -0.65 3.05
N VAL A 96 -14.33 -0.70 1.83
CA VAL A 96 -13.18 0.12 1.44
C VAL A 96 -13.62 1.60 1.47
N PRO A 97 -12.88 2.50 2.13
CA PRO A 97 -13.17 3.93 2.09
C PRO A 97 -13.23 4.44 0.65
N LYS A 98 -13.98 5.52 0.43
CA LYS A 98 -14.05 6.12 -0.90
C LYS A 98 -12.76 6.89 -1.22
N GLY A 99 -12.47 7.05 -2.51
CA GLY A 99 -11.28 7.79 -2.98
C GLY A 99 -11.53 9.27 -3.25
N GLU A 100 -12.76 9.77 -3.09
CA GLU A 100 -13.02 11.18 -3.32
C GLU A 100 -12.30 12.04 -2.29
N ASP A 101 -11.78 13.18 -2.74
CA ASP A 101 -11.09 14.19 -1.92
C ASP A 101 -9.84 13.67 -1.17
N THR A 102 -9.28 12.52 -1.58
CA THR A 102 -8.03 11.98 -1.01
C THR A 102 -6.79 12.23 -1.88
N ASP A 103 -6.95 12.64 -3.14
CA ASP A 103 -5.82 12.90 -4.04
C ASP A 103 -5.12 14.22 -3.71
N TYR A 104 -3.81 14.15 -3.55
CA TYR A 104 -2.98 15.28 -3.13
C TYR A 104 -2.36 16.05 -4.31
N ARG A 105 -2.48 15.55 -5.54
CA ARG A 105 -1.86 16.19 -6.71
C ARG A 105 -2.71 17.38 -7.13
N GLU A 106 -2.07 18.55 -7.22
CA GLU A 106 -2.72 19.79 -7.65
C GLU A 106 -3.47 19.62 -8.99
N SER A 107 -2.91 18.84 -9.92
CA SER A 107 -3.48 18.62 -11.27
C SER A 107 -4.87 17.98 -11.30
N VAL A 108 -5.31 17.32 -10.22
CA VAL A 108 -6.65 16.70 -10.12
C VAL A 108 -7.53 17.34 -9.06
N GLN A 109 -6.98 18.27 -8.27
CA GLN A 109 -7.73 18.99 -7.26
C GLN A 109 -8.65 20.03 -7.89
N LYS A 110 -9.71 20.39 -7.15
CA LYS A 110 -10.72 21.36 -7.59
C LYS A 110 -10.60 22.65 -6.76
N PRO A 111 -10.90 23.81 -7.36
CA PRO A 111 -10.97 25.08 -6.63
C PRO A 111 -11.94 25.03 -5.43
N PRO A 112 -11.75 25.89 -4.41
CA PRO A 112 -10.79 27.00 -4.38
C PRO A 112 -9.39 26.59 -3.89
N PHE A 113 -8.37 27.09 -4.58
CA PHE A 113 -6.98 27.03 -4.12
C PHE A 113 -6.63 28.27 -3.31
N ASP A 114 -5.74 28.12 -2.32
CA ASP A 114 -5.22 29.27 -1.59
C ASP A 114 -4.19 30.03 -2.44
N THR A 115 -4.57 31.20 -2.94
CA THR A 115 -3.73 32.05 -3.79
C THR A 115 -3.00 33.16 -3.01
N ARG A 116 -3.02 33.13 -1.68
CA ARG A 116 -2.44 34.20 -0.84
C ARG A 116 -0.92 34.14 -0.72
N ILE A 117 -0.31 33.03 -1.11
CA ILE A 117 1.14 32.84 -1.05
C ILE A 117 1.80 33.64 -2.19
N LYS A 118 2.60 34.65 -1.82
CA LYS A 118 3.38 35.46 -2.78
C LYS A 118 4.71 34.78 -3.08
N SER A 119 5.20 34.95 -4.31
CA SER A 119 6.53 34.46 -4.71
C SER A 119 7.65 35.19 -3.98
N MET A 120 8.79 34.50 -3.80
CA MET A 120 10.01 35.06 -3.24
C MET A 120 11.21 34.64 -4.09
N THR A 121 12.10 35.60 -4.36
CA THR A 121 13.34 35.37 -5.11
C THR A 121 14.52 35.46 -4.16
N MET A 122 15.35 34.42 -4.14
CA MET A 122 16.56 34.34 -3.31
C MET A 122 17.81 34.38 -4.19
N LEU A 123 18.79 35.21 -3.83
CA LEU A 123 20.09 35.33 -4.48
C LEU A 123 21.19 35.06 -3.46
N GLN A 124 22.10 34.14 -3.75
CA GLN A 124 23.32 33.92 -2.94
C GLN A 124 24.49 34.70 -3.56
N PRO A 125 25.01 35.75 -2.90
CA PRO A 125 26.00 36.64 -3.52
C PRO A 125 27.41 36.05 -3.66
N TRP A 126 27.75 35.01 -2.89
CA TRP A 126 29.15 34.58 -2.70
C TRP A 126 29.46 33.15 -3.18
N THR A 127 28.52 32.48 -3.85
CA THR A 127 28.76 31.14 -4.42
C THR A 127 29.42 31.28 -5.80
N LYS A 128 30.69 30.88 -5.93
CA LYS A 128 31.41 30.87 -7.22
C LYS A 128 31.02 29.65 -8.05
N PHE A 129 30.77 29.86 -9.33
CA PHE A 129 30.82 28.83 -10.38
C PHE A 129 32.27 28.37 -10.61
#